data_AF-A0A392NCA1-F1
#
_entry.id   AF-A0A392NCA1-F1
#
_cell.length_a   1.000
_cell.length_b   1.000
_cell.length_c   1.000
_cell.angle_alpha   90.00
_cell.angle_beta   90.00
_cell.angle_gamma   90.00
#
_symmetry.space_group_name_H-M   'P 1'
#
loop_
_entity.id
_entity.type
_entity.pdbx_description
1 polymer ?
#
loop_
_entity_poly.entity_id
_entity_poly.type
_entity_poly.pdbx_seq_one_letter_code
_entity_poly.pdbx_strand_id
1 'polypeptide(L)'
;MFFHSSEEAPPDFLAKLTYLIWKHHEQIKHIDTVRAYTLGANYFVAVDIVLPEDMLLNQAHNIGETLQEKLEQLPEVERAFVHIDFEFVHRPEHKTS
;
A
#
# COMPACT_ATOMS: atom_id res chain seq x y z
N MET A 1 24.28 6.90 -16.35
CA MET A 1 23.61 6.43 -15.12
C MET A 1 22.75 7.58 -14.64
N PHE A 2 21.47 7.62 -15.04
CA PHE A 2 20.57 8.73 -14.72
C PHE A 2 19.93 8.47 -13.36
N PHE A 3 20.27 9.29 -12.36
CA PHE A 3 19.47 9.40 -11.16
C PHE A 3 18.25 10.25 -11.53
N HIS A 4 17.10 9.64 -11.81
CA HIS A 4 15.84 10.37 -11.77
C HIS A 4 15.49 10.55 -10.30
N SER A 5 15.33 11.80 -9.86
CA SER A 5 14.74 12.10 -8.56
C SER A 5 13.32 11.51 -8.55
N SER A 6 13.03 10.63 -7.60
CA SER A 6 11.68 10.13 -7.37
C SER A 6 10.85 11.26 -6.76
N GLU A 7 9.86 11.76 -7.50
CA GLU A 7 8.92 12.75 -6.99
C GLU A 7 7.72 12.04 -6.38
N GLU A 8 7.25 12.53 -5.24
CA GLU A 8 6.02 12.03 -4.63
C GLU A 8 4.82 12.46 -5.49
N ALA A 9 3.82 11.57 -5.59
CA ALA A 9 2.60 11.84 -6.33
C ALA A 9 1.82 13.02 -5.72
N PRO A 10 1.05 13.75 -6.54
CA PRO A 10 0.23 14.85 -6.06
C PRO A 10 -0.80 14.37 -5.02
N PRO A 11 -1.19 15.22 -4.05
CA PRO A 11 -2.14 14.86 -3.00
C PRO A 11 -3.46 14.28 -3.50
N ASP A 12 -3.97 14.74 -4.64
CA ASP A 12 -5.21 14.23 -5.23
C ASP A 12 -5.10 12.76 -5.65
N PHE A 13 -3.93 12.35 -6.16
CA PHE A 13 -3.67 10.96 -6.50
C PHE A 13 -3.54 10.10 -5.25
N LEU A 14 -2.84 10.59 -4.22
CA LEU A 14 -2.77 9.91 -2.93
C LEU A 14 -4.16 9.75 -2.31
N ALA A 15 -5.02 10.77 -2.37
CA ALA A 15 -6.40 10.70 -1.89
C ALA A 15 -7.24 9.68 -2.68
N LYS A 16 -7.08 9.60 -4.02
CA LYS A 16 -7.70 8.56 -4.86
C LYS A 16 -7.28 7.16 -4.41
N LEU A 17 -5.97 6.95 -4.19
CA LEU A 17 -5.45 5.67 -3.69
C LEU A 17 -6.03 5.34 -2.32
N THR A 18 -5.97 6.25 -1.35
CA THR A 18 -6.53 6.09 -0.01
C THR A 18 -8.00 5.69 -0.06
N TYR A 19 -8.80 6.34 -0.90
CA TYR A 19 -10.21 6.00 -1.07
C TYR A 19 -10.40 4.59 -1.65
N LEU A 20 -9.65 4.22 -2.69
CA LEU A 20 -9.74 2.91 -3.33
C LEU A 20 -9.36 1.77 -2.39
N ILE A 21 -8.32 1.99 -1.56
CA ILE A 21 -7.85 1.06 -0.52
C ILE A 21 -8.93 0.92 0.55
N TRP A 22 -9.41 2.03 1.12
CA TRP A 22 -10.42 2.00 2.17
C TRP A 22 -11.72 1.30 1.73
N LYS A 23 -12.11 1.48 0.47
CA LYS A 23 -13.30 0.85 -0.12
C LYS A 23 -13.07 -0.57 -0.63
N HIS A 24 -11.84 -1.09 -0.58
CA HIS A 24 -11.51 -2.40 -1.12
C HIS A 24 -12.18 -3.54 -0.35
N HIS A 25 -12.08 -3.50 0.98
CA HIS A 25 -12.57 -4.58 1.82
C HIS A 25 -12.98 -4.09 3.21
N GLU A 26 -14.11 -4.56 3.72
CA GLU A 26 -14.66 -4.15 5.03
C GLU A 26 -13.79 -4.53 6.24
N GLN A 27 -12.89 -5.49 6.07
CA GLN A 27 -11.99 -5.96 7.13
C GLN A 27 -10.76 -5.06 7.29
N ILE A 28 -10.48 -4.14 6.35
CA ILE A 28 -9.41 -3.15 6.51
C ILE A 28 -9.76 -2.26 7.69
N LYS A 29 -8.95 -2.33 8.76
CA LYS A 29 -9.14 -1.57 10.00
C LYS A 29 -8.44 -0.22 9.97
N HIS A 30 -7.29 -0.17 9.30
CA HIS A 30 -6.48 1.02 9.18
C HIS A 30 -5.71 1.02 7.86
N ILE A 31 -5.36 2.22 7.39
CA ILE A 31 -4.40 2.43 6.32
C ILE A 31 -3.27 3.21 6.97
N ASP A 32 -2.14 2.54 7.18
CA ASP A 32 -1.02 3.11 7.93
C ASP A 32 -0.16 4.00 7.02
N THR A 33 0.18 3.49 5.84
CA THR A 33 0.97 4.22 4.85
C THR A 33 0.31 4.16 3.48
N VAL A 34 0.31 5.30 2.78
CA VAL A 34 0.09 5.37 1.33
C VAL A 34 1.18 6.24 0.74
N ARG A 35 2.01 5.65 -0.11
CA ARG A 35 3.04 6.38 -0.87
C ARG A 35 2.94 6.02 -2.34
N ALA A 36 3.12 7.01 -3.18
CA ALA A 36 3.28 6.83 -4.61
C ALA A 36 4.43 7.72 -5.06
N TYR A 37 5.41 7.14 -5.75
CA TYR A 37 6.57 7.87 -6.22
C TYR A 37 6.84 7.57 -7.69
N THR A 38 7.28 8.59 -8.42
CA THR A 38 7.58 8.47 -9.85
C THR A 38 8.87 7.69 -10.06
N LEU A 39 8.84 6.76 -11.00
CA LEU A 39 10.03 6.14 -11.58
C LEU A 39 9.81 6.03 -13.09
N GLY A 40 10.18 7.07 -13.83
CA GLY A 40 9.84 7.20 -15.24
C GLY A 40 8.50 7.91 -15.42
N ALA A 41 7.59 7.34 -16.21
CA ALA A 41 6.30 7.96 -16.54
C ALA A 41 5.16 7.59 -15.58
N ASN A 42 5.32 6.49 -14.83
CA ASN A 42 4.29 5.90 -13.97
C ASN A 42 4.74 5.87 -12.50
N TYR A 43 3.79 5.61 -11.60
CA TYR A 43 4.01 5.52 -10.17
C TYR A 43 4.29 4.09 -9.70
N PHE A 44 5.21 3.99 -8.76
CA PHE A 44 5.33 2.84 -7.88
C PHE A 44 4.57 3.17 -6.59
N VAL A 45 3.63 2.32 -6.23
CA VAL A 45 2.74 2.52 -5.08
C VAL A 45 3.14 1.55 -3.96
N ALA A 46 3.34 2.06 -2.76
CA ALA A 46 3.58 1.26 -1.56
C ALA A 46 2.51 1.59 -0.53
N VAL A 47 1.79 0.58 -0.05
CA VAL A 47 0.69 0.72 0.89
C VAL A 47 0.80 -0.29 2.01
N ASP A 48 0.53 0.17 3.23
CA ASP A 48 0.50 -0.68 4.42
C ASP A 48 -0.92 -0.62 4.99
N ILE A 49 -1.57 -1.77 5.08
CA ILE A 49 -2.94 -1.90 5.60
C ILE A 49 -2.96 -2.76 6.86
N VAL A 50 -3.89 -2.46 7.76
CA VAL A 50 -4.10 -3.27 8.96
C VAL A 50 -5.34 -4.13 8.82
N LEU A 51 -5.17 -5.44 9.02
CA LEU A 51 -6.25 -6.44 9.08
C LEU A 51 -6.40 -6.99 10.51
N PRO A 52 -7.50 -7.69 10.84
CA PRO A 52 -7.67 -8.34 12.14
C PRO A 52 -6.52 -9.32 12.45
N GLU A 53 -6.00 -9.28 13.67
CA GLU A 53 -4.92 -10.14 14.16
C GLU A 53 -5.25 -11.64 14.10
N ASP A 54 -6.52 -11.99 14.27
CA ASP A 54 -7.02 -13.37 14.25
C ASP A 54 -7.43 -13.86 12.85
N MET A 55 -7.21 -13.05 11.80
CA MET A 55 -7.51 -13.43 10.43
C MET A 55 -6.58 -14.55 9.94
N LEU A 56 -7.15 -15.55 9.24
CA LEU A 56 -6.35 -16.61 8.64
C LEU A 56 -5.42 -16.04 7.55
N LEU A 57 -4.18 -16.53 7.52
CA LEU A 57 -3.15 -16.06 6.58
C LEU A 57 -3.61 -16.05 5.11
N ASN A 58 -4.36 -17.07 4.70
CA ASN A 58 -4.89 -17.15 3.33
C ASN A 58 -5.93 -16.06 3.03
N GLN A 59 -6.75 -15.67 4.01
CA GLN A 59 -7.72 -14.59 3.85
C GLN A 59 -7.01 -13.24 3.78
N ALA A 60 -6.03 -13.01 4.66
CA ALA A 60 -5.19 -11.82 4.62
C ALA A 60 -4.45 -11.70 3.27
N HIS A 61 -3.81 -12.78 2.83
CA HIS A 61 -3.15 -12.86 1.53
C HIS A 61 -4.08 -12.48 0.38
N ASN A 62 -5.28 -13.07 0.32
CA ASN A 62 -6.22 -12.80 -0.76
C ASN A 62 -6.69 -11.34 -0.77
N ILE A 63 -6.89 -10.72 0.41
CA ILE A 63 -7.24 -9.29 0.49
C ILE A 63 -6.08 -8.43 -0.05
N GLY A 64 -4.84 -8.73 0.34
CA GLY A 64 -3.65 -8.01 -0.13
C GLY A 64 -3.39 -8.17 -1.62
N GLU A 65 -3.45 -9.41 -2.12
CA GLU A 65 -3.25 -9.73 -3.54
C GLU A 65 -4.28 -9.03 -4.42
N THR A 66 -5.57 -9.15 -4.08
CA THR A 66 -6.63 -8.47 -4.84
C THR A 66 -6.57 -6.95 -4.72
N LEU A 67 -6.05 -6.40 -3.62
CA LEU A 67 -5.79 -4.97 -3.49
C LEU A 67 -4.66 -4.54 -4.42
N GLN A 68 -3.56 -5.30 -4.45
CA GLN A 68 -2.43 -5.04 -5.34
C GLN A 68 -2.89 -5.04 -6.81
N GLU A 69 -3.59 -6.10 -7.24
CA GLU A 69 -4.13 -6.21 -8.60
C GLU A 69 -5.02 -5.02 -8.96
N LYS A 70 -5.89 -4.59 -8.04
CA LYS A 70 -6.77 -3.44 -8.24
C LYS A 70 -6.01 -2.12 -8.40
N LEU A 71 -4.93 -1.92 -7.65
CA LEU A 71 -4.09 -0.73 -7.77
C LEU A 71 -3.28 -0.74 -9.08
N GLU A 72 -2.76 -1.90 -9.49
CA GLU A 72 -2.01 -2.07 -10.75
C GLU A 72 -2.89 -1.97 -12.01
N GLN A 73 -4.23 -1.99 -11.86
CA GLN A 73 -5.16 -1.68 -12.96
C GLN A 73 -5.31 -0.18 -13.24
N LEU A 74 -4.78 0.70 -12.37
CA LEU A 74 -4.77 2.13 -12.64
C LEU A 74 -3.72 2.44 -13.70
N PRO A 75 -4.06 3.20 -14.77
CA PRO A 75 -3.12 3.46 -15.86
C PRO A 75 -1.88 4.25 -15.43
N GLU A 76 -1.97 4.97 -14.31
CA GLU A 76 -0.86 5.72 -13.74
C GLU A 76 0.09 4.86 -12.88
N VAL A 77 -0.27 3.61 -12.57
CA VAL A 77 0.48 2.73 -11.65
C VAL A 77 1.22 1.66 -12.43
N GLU A 78 2.55 1.63 -12.29
CA GLU A 78 3.41 0.59 -12.86
C GLU A 78 3.43 -0.66 -11.99
N ARG A 79 3.53 -0.46 -10.68
CA ARG A 79 3.66 -1.52 -9.68
C ARG A 79 3.07 -1.09 -8.35
N ALA A 80 2.40 -2.01 -7.67
CA ALA A 80 1.96 -1.82 -6.29
C ALA A 80 2.60 -2.84 -5.35
N PHE A 81 2.90 -2.41 -4.12
CA PHE A 81 3.33 -3.26 -3.02
C PHE A 81 2.35 -3.08 -1.87
N VAL A 82 1.76 -4.17 -1.40
CA VAL A 82 0.81 -4.17 -0.28
C VAL A 82 1.44 -4.93 0.89
N HIS A 83 1.80 -4.21 1.94
CA HIS A 83 2.12 -4.80 3.24
C HIS A 83 0.84 -4.97 4.07
N ILE A 84 0.78 -6.03 4.85
CA ILE A 84 -0.34 -6.31 5.75
C ILE A 84 0.22 -6.46 7.16
N ASP A 85 -0.26 -5.61 8.05
CA ASP A 85 0.01 -5.66 9.47
C ASP A 85 -1.26 -6.02 10.26
N PHE A 86 -1.09 -6.42 11.51
CA PHE A 86 -2.20 -6.58 12.47
C PHE A 86 -2.21 -5.47 13.54
N GLU A 87 -1.16 -4.65 13.60
CA GLU A 87 -1.07 -3.48 14.47
C GLU A 87 -0.59 -2.24 13.70
N PHE A 88 -0.94 -1.05 14.19
CA PHE A 88 -0.48 0.25 13.67
C PHE A 88 0.34 1.02 14.71
N VAL A 89 0.52 0.44 15.90
CA VAL A 89 1.36 1.02 16.95
C VAL A 89 2.75 0.46 16.76
N HIS A 90 3.55 1.08 15.89
CA HIS A 90 4.92 0.67 15.58
C HIS A 90 5.81 0.70 16.82
N ARG A 91 5.79 -0.38 17.60
CA ARG A 91 6.87 -0.69 18.54
C ARG A 91 8.04 -1.19 17.69
N PRO A 92 9.27 -0.68 17.87
CA PRO A 92 10.39 -1.14 17.06
C PRO A 92 10.58 -2.65 17.22
N GLU A 93 10.23 -3.41 16.18
CA GLU A 93 10.27 -4.87 16.17
C GLU A 93 11.71 -5.40 16.14
N HIS A 94 12.62 -4.62 15.56
CA HIS A 94 14.03 -4.93 15.47
C HIS A 94 14.81 -4.16 16.54
N LYS A 95 15.14 -4.83 17.65
CA LYS A 95 16.32 -4.43 18.42
C LYS A 95 17.52 -4.65 17.50
N THR A 96 18.22 -3.56 17.20
CA THR A 96 19.56 -3.62 16.62
C THR A 96 20.39 -4.47 17.58
N SER A 97 20.68 -5.70 17.16
CA SER A 97 21.60 -6.60 17.86
C SER A 97 23.02 -6.08 17.69
#